data_AF-H9V9F9-F1
#
_entry.id   AF-H9V9F9-F1
#
_cell.length_a   1.000
_cell.length_b   1.000
_cell.length_c   1.000
_cell.angle_alpha   90.00
_cell.angle_beta   90.00
_cell.angle_gamma   90.00
#
_symmetry.space_group_name_H-M   'P 1'
#
loop_
_entity.id
_entity.type
_entity.pdbx_description
1 polymer ?
#
loop_
_entity_poly.entity_id
_entity_poly.type
_entity_poly.pdbx_seq_one_letter_code
_entity_poly.pdbx_strand_id
1 'polypeptide(L)' 'VSDLVDGLIRLMENNHVGPFNLGNPGEFTMLELAQVVKETIDSSARIEFKENTADDPHKRKPDITKA' A
#
# COMPACT_ATOMS: atom_id res chain seq x y z
N VAL A 1 -6.28 -7.03 -0.26
CA VAL A 1 -7.58 -6.29 -0.17
C VAL A 1 -8.42 -6.81 0.98
N SER A 2 -8.51 -8.12 1.18
CA SER A 2 -9.26 -8.74 2.29
C SER A 2 -8.94 -8.13 3.66
N ASP A 3 -7.65 -7.90 3.98
CA ASP A 3 -7.25 -7.30 5.27
C ASP A 3 -7.86 -5.91 5.53
N LEU A 4 -8.01 -5.09 4.48
CA LEU A 4 -8.63 -3.77 4.62
C LEU A 4 -10.12 -3.90 4.90
N VAL A 5 -10.81 -4.83 4.22
CA VAL A 5 -12.23 -5.09 4.45
C VAL A 5 -12.45 -5.60 5.88
N ASP A 6 -11.63 -6.54 6.33
CA ASP A 6 -11.69 -7.08 7.70
C ASP A 6 -11.42 -5.98 8.73
N GLY A 7 -10.43 -5.11 8.49
CA GLY A 7 -10.14 -3.97 9.34
C GLY A 7 -11.30 -2.97 9.45
N LEU A 8 -12.00 -2.71 8.33
CA LEU A 8 -13.18 -1.84 8.31
C LEU A 8 -14.35 -2.45 9.10
N ILE A 9 -14.61 -3.75 8.92
CA ILE A 9 -15.68 -4.45 9.66
C ILE A 9 -15.41 -4.36 11.17
N ARG A 10 -14.18 -4.69 11.60
CA ARG A 10 -13.79 -4.63 13.01
C ARG A 10 -13.89 -3.24 13.61
N LEU A 11 -13.55 -2.20 12.85
CA LEU A 11 -13.65 -0.81 13.31
C LEU A 11 -15.12 -0.41 13.50
N MET A 12 -16.01 -0.83 12.59
CA MET A 12 -17.45 -0.55 12.70
C MET A 12 -18.11 -1.24 13.91
N GLU A 13 -17.61 -2.40 14.30
CA GLU A 13 -18.09 -3.16 15.46
C GLU A 13 -17.50 -2.68 16.80
N ASN A 14 -16.55 -1.74 16.76
CA ASN A 14 -15.88 -1.18 17.92
C ASN A 14 -16.50 0.19 18.30
N ASN A 15 -16.34 0.60 19.57
CA ASN A 15 -16.73 1.93 20.05
C ASN A 15 -15.61 2.99 19.85
N HIS A 16 -14.64 2.74 18.98
CA HIS A 16 -13.53 3.67 18.75
C HIS A 16 -14.03 4.95 18.07
N VAL A 17 -13.69 6.11 18.64
CA VAL A 17 -14.06 7.42 18.10
C VAL A 17 -12.80 8.14 17.64
N GLY A 18 -12.82 8.60 16.39
CA GLY A 18 -11.73 9.34 15.78
C GLY A 18 -11.05 8.60 14.62
N PRO A 19 -10.03 9.22 14.00
CA PRO A 19 -9.32 8.62 12.88
C PRO A 19 -8.52 7.39 13.31
N PHE A 20 -8.57 6.34 12.49
CA PHE A 20 -7.86 5.10 12.73
C PHE A 20 -7.14 4.67 11.44
N ASN A 21 -5.83 4.47 11.53
CA ASN A 21 -5.01 4.11 10.37
C ASN A 21 -5.17 2.61 10.09
N LEU A 22 -5.66 2.28 8.89
CA LEU A 22 -5.66 0.93 8.35
C LEU A 22 -4.75 0.89 7.11
N GLY A 23 -3.80 -0.03 7.09
CA GLY A 23 -2.88 -0.18 5.97
C GLY A 23 -1.78 -1.19 6.26
N ASN A 24 -0.93 -1.42 5.27
CA ASN A 24 0.24 -2.29 5.42
C ASN A 24 1.47 -1.44 5.79
N PRO A 25 2.15 -1.68 6.93
CA PRO A 25 3.38 -0.97 7.29
C PRO A 25 4.59 -1.45 6.48
N GLY A 26 4.46 -2.57 5.77
CA GLY A 26 5.44 -3.08 4.82
C GLY A 26 5.59 -2.12 3.66
N GLU A 27 6.65 -1.33 3.70
CA GLU A 27 7.03 -0.44 2.60
C GLU A 27 7.72 -1.26 1.51
N PHE A 28 7.35 -0.98 0.26
CA PHE A 28 8.06 -1.45 -0.91
C PHE A 28 8.14 -0.30 -1.93
N THR A 29 9.21 -0.31 -2.71
CA THR A 29 9.48 0.68 -3.75
C THR A 29 8.65 0.41 -5.00
N MET A 30 8.48 1.43 -5.84
CA MET A 30 7.85 1.25 -7.16
C MET A 30 8.60 0.25 -8.05
N LEU A 31 9.92 0.12 -7.87
CA LEU A 31 10.73 -0.85 -8.60
C LEU A 31 10.44 -2.29 -8.17
N GLU A 32 10.31 -2.53 -6.86
CA GLU A 32 9.93 -3.85 -6.33
C GLU A 32 8.53 -4.26 -6.80
N LEU A 33 7.57 -3.33 -6.80
CA LEU A 33 6.24 -3.59 -7.36
C LEU A 33 6.30 -3.94 -8.85
N ALA A 34 7.05 -3.16 -9.64
CA ALA A 34 7.20 -3.41 -11.08
C ALA A 34 7.85 -4.77 -11.36
N GLN A 35 8.83 -5.17 -10.54
CA GLN A 35 9.49 -6.47 -10.65
C GLN A 35 8.53 -7.63 -10.33
N VAL A 36 7.74 -7.53 -9.27
CA VAL A 36 6.72 -8.54 -8.92
C VAL A 36 5.70 -8.70 -10.05
N VAL A 37 5.21 -7.60 -10.61
CA VAL A 37 4.25 -7.63 -11.73
C VAL A 37 4.87 -8.29 -12.96
N LYS A 38 6.11 -7.92 -13.32
CA LYS A 38 6.85 -8.52 -14.43
C LYS A 38 7.00 -10.03 -14.23
N GLU A 39 7.43 -10.49 -13.06
CA GLU A 39 7.61 -11.92 -12.78
C GLU A 39 6.29 -12.70 -12.79
N THR A 40 5.20 -12.08 -12.31
CA THR A 40 3.91 -12.75 -12.16
C THR A 40 3.13 -12.82 -13.48
N ILE A 41 3.27 -11.82 -14.35
CA ILE A 41 2.43 -11.66 -15.55
C ILE A 41 3.21 -11.95 -16.84
N ASP A 42 4.36 -11.31 -17.04
CA ASP A 42 5.17 -11.46 -18.25
C ASP A 42 6.63 -11.07 -17.99
N SER A 43 7.50 -12.07 -17.89
CA SER A 43 8.93 -11.88 -17.65
C SER A 43 9.66 -11.13 -18.78
N SER A 44 9.04 -10.98 -19.95
CA SER A 44 9.61 -10.23 -21.08
C SER A 44 9.29 -8.73 -21.04
N ALA A 45 8.35 -8.30 -20.18
CA ALA A 45 7.98 -6.90 -20.03
C ALA A 45 9.19 -6.03 -19.65
N ARG A 46 9.25 -4.82 -20.22
CA ARG A 46 10.32 -3.84 -19.95
C ARG A 46 9.88 -2.86 -18.88
N ILE A 47 10.79 -2.58 -17.94
CA ILE A 47 10.60 -1.53 -16.94
C ILE A 47 11.23 -0.25 -17.49
N GLU A 48 10.43 0.81 -17.60
CA GLU A 48 10.87 2.13 -18.03
C GLU A 48 10.84 3.12 -16.88
N PHE A 49 11.87 3.95 -16.77
CA PHE A 49 11.96 5.00 -15.75
C PHE A 49 11.46 6.32 -16.33
N LYS A 50 10.60 7.00 -15.58
CA LYS A 50 10.07 8.33 -15.92
C LYS A 50 10.29 9.28 -14.75
N GLU A 51 10.32 10.57 -15.04
CA GLU A 51 10.41 11.59 -14.00
C GLU A 51 9.18 11.55 -13.10
N ASN A 52 9.39 11.78 -11.81
CA ASN A 52 8.32 11.82 -10.83
C ASN A 52 7.45 13.06 -11.04
N THR A 53 6.16 12.98 -10.74
CA THR A 53 5.31 14.17 -10.70
C THR A 53 5.65 15.02 -9.47
N ALA A 54 5.44 16.33 -9.55
CA ALA A 54 5.76 17.24 -8.46
C ALA A 54 4.98 16.96 -7.17
N ASP A 55 3.78 16.40 -7.29
CA ASP A 55 2.86 16.16 -6.17
C ASP A 55 2.93 14.72 -5.63
N ASP A 56 3.73 13.84 -6.23
CA ASP A 56 3.81 12.45 -5.79
C ASP A 56 4.64 12.31 -4.49
N PRO A 57 4.03 11.83 -3.39
CA PRO A 57 4.75 11.67 -2.14
C PRO A 57 5.81 10.58 -2.27
N HIS A 58 7.05 10.91 -1.90
CA HIS A 58 8.18 9.99 -2.00
C HIS A 58 8.06 8.74 -1.10
N LYS A 59 7.23 8.78 -0.05
CA LYS A 59 7.02 7.66 0.88
C LYS A 59 5.56 7.60 1.33
N ARG A 60 5.05 6.39 1.48
CA ARG A 60 3.73 6.10 2.06
C ARG A 60 3.87 4.94 3.03
N LYS A 61 3.88 5.24 4.33
CA LYS A 61 3.99 4.24 5.39
C LYS A 61 3.08 4.63 6.56
N PRO A 62 1.87 4.04 6.66
CA PRO A 62 0.97 4.34 7.75
C PRO A 62 1.53 3.82 9.08
N ASP A 63 1.44 4.62 10.14
CA ASP A 63 1.63 4.15 11.50
C ASP A 63 0.34 3.43 11.94
N ILE A 64 0.42 2.12 12.08
CA ILE A 64 -0.67 1.23 12.48
C ILE A 64 -0.49 0.67 13.89
N THR A 65 0.32 1.30 14.76
CA THR A 65 0.53 0.84 16.15
C THR A 65 -0.75 0.74 16.99
N LYS A 66 -1.81 1.43 16.55
CA LYS A 66 -3.14 1.41 17.19
C LYS A 66 -4.07 0.32 16.63
N ALA A 67 -3.71 -0.31 15.51
CA ALA A 67 -4.52 -1.26 14.74
C ALA A 67 -4.60 -2.65 15.37
#